data_AF-A0A938SLB5-F1
#
_entry.id   AF-A0A938SLB5-F1
#
_cell.length_a   1.000
_cell.length_b   1.000
_cell.length_c   1.000
_cell.angle_alpha   90.00
_cell.angle_beta   90.00
_cell.angle_gamma   90.00
#
_symmetry.space_group_name_H-M   'P 1'
#
loop_
_entity.id
_entity.type
_entity.pdbx_description
1 polymer ?
#
loop_
_entity_poly.entity_id
_entity_poly.type
_entity_poly.pdbx_seq_one_letter_code
_entity_poly.pdbx_strand_id
1 'polypeptide(L)' 'MGDETRDTESARTVIVRLTPETHKALRIKVAEEDTSIQKWVEALIERTLGVGQAAARPGGGNKSGRR' A
#
# COMPACT_ATOMS: atom_id res chain seq x y z
N MET A 1 17.92 9.50 -15.01
CA MET A 1 16.50 9.11 -15.14
C MET A 1 16.45 7.60 -15.03
N GLY A 2 15.93 7.08 -13.92
CA GLY A 2 15.93 5.64 -13.63
C GLY A 2 15.70 5.37 -12.15
N ASP A 3 14.51 5.74 -11.66
CA ASP A 3 14.06 5.47 -10.28
C ASP A 3 12.55 5.19 -10.28
N GLU A 4 12.08 4.28 -11.14
CA GLU A 4 10.66 3.87 -11.21
C GLU A 4 10.50 2.34 -11.26
N THR A 5 11.59 1.58 -11.35
CA THR A 5 11.55 0.12 -11.58
C THR A 5 11.73 -0.73 -10.32
N ARG A 6 11.99 -0.13 -9.15
CA ARG A 6 12.33 -0.89 -7.93
C ARG A 6 11.13 -1.28 -7.09
N ASP A 7 10.00 -0.60 -7.22
CA ASP A 7 8.81 -0.85 -6.40
C ASP A 7 7.97 -2.06 -6.87
N THR A 8 8.19 -2.54 -8.10
CA THR A 8 7.44 -3.69 -8.65
C THR A 8 8.09 -5.05 -8.40
N GLU A 9 9.38 -5.09 -8.00
CA GLU A 9 10.14 -6.34 -7.85
C GLU A 9 9.68 -7.19 -6.64
N SER A 10 8.95 -6.60 -5.69
CA SER A 10 8.43 -7.28 -4.49
C SER A 10 6.90 -7.44 -4.45
N ALA A 11 6.18 -7.02 -5.49
CA ALA A 11 4.73 -7.08 -5.52
C ALA A 11 4.24 -8.55 -5.68
N ARG A 12 3.48 -9.05 -4.70
CA ARG A 12 2.86 -10.38 -4.76
C ARG A 12 1.42 -10.24 -5.23
N THR A 13 1.09 -10.88 -6.37
CA THR A 13 -0.27 -10.88 -6.90
C THR A 13 -1.18 -11.78 -6.08
N VAL A 14 -2.31 -11.23 -5.60
CA VAL A 14 -3.36 -11.98 -4.89
C VAL A 14 -4.64 -11.94 -5.72
N ILE A 15 -5.18 -13.11 -6.06
CA ILE A 15 -6.44 -13.24 -6.80
C ILE A 15 -7.57 -13.37 -5.79
N VAL A 16 -8.47 -12.39 -5.75
CA VAL A 16 -9.64 -12.37 -4.85
C VAL A 16 -10.92 -12.53 -5.68
N ARG A 17 -11.82 -13.42 -5.23
CA ARG A 17 -13.16 -13.56 -5.80
C ARG A 17 -14.12 -12.65 -5.04
N LEU A 18 -14.68 -11.67 -5.75
CA LEU A 18 -15.71 -10.78 -5.22
C LEU A 18 -17.08 -11.17 -5.79
N THR A 19 -18.14 -10.89 -5.03
CA THR A 19 -19.50 -10.96 -5.59
C THR A 19 -19.66 -9.86 -6.66
N PRO A 20 -20.55 -10.06 -7.65
CA PRO A 20 -20.74 -9.07 -8.72
C PRO A 20 -21.18 -7.69 -8.18
N GLU A 21 -21.97 -7.67 -7.11
CA GLU A 21 -22.41 -6.44 -6.45
C GLU A 21 -21.24 -5.67 -5.84
N THR A 22 -20.36 -6.38 -5.11
CA THR A 22 -19.17 -5.78 -4.50
C THR A 22 -18.18 -5.30 -5.56
N HIS A 23 -17.99 -6.05 -6.65
CA HIS A 23 -17.13 -5.61 -7.76
C HIS A 23 -17.66 -4.34 -8.44
N LYS A 24 -18.98 -4.23 -8.61
CA LYS A 24 -19.62 -3.02 -9.16
C LYS A 24 -19.41 -1.81 -8.23
N ALA A 25 -19.68 -1.98 -6.94
CA ALA A 25 -19.49 -0.92 -5.96
C ALA A 25 -18.02 -0.46 -5.88
N LEU A 26 -17.07 -1.41 -5.93
CA LEU A 26 -15.64 -1.13 -5.96
C LEU A 26 -15.25 -0.29 -7.17
N ARG A 27 -15.73 -0.65 -8.38
CA ARG A 27 -15.43 0.15 -9.59
C ARG A 27 -15.97 1.56 -9.52
N ILE A 28 -17.18 1.74 -8.99
CA ILE A 28 -17.77 3.07 -8.82
C ILE A 28 -16.89 3.90 -7.88
N LYS A 29 -16.54 3.36 -6.70
CA LYS A 29 -15.70 4.08 -5.73
C LYS A 29 -14.34 4.47 -6.28
N VAL A 30 -13.68 3.54 -6.96
CA VAL A 30 -12.37 3.76 -7.58
C VAL A 30 -12.44 4.86 -8.66
N ALA A 31 -13.52 4.90 -9.43
CA ALA A 31 -13.75 5.96 -10.42
C ALA A 31 -14.09 7.32 -9.78
N GLU A 32 -14.82 7.34 -8.67
CA GLU A 32 -15.10 8.57 -7.92
C GLU A 32 -13.81 9.19 -7.35
N GLU A 33 -12.86 8.37 -6.93
CA GLU A 33 -11.60 8.80 -6.30
C GLU A 33 -10.45 9.00 -7.31
N ASP A 34 -10.71 8.85 -8.61
CA ASP A 34 -9.71 8.95 -9.70
C ASP A 34 -8.45 8.12 -9.42
N THR A 35 -8.64 6.91 -8.89
CA THR A 35 -7.54 6.01 -8.50
C THR A 35 -7.63 4.69 -9.23
N SER A 36 -6.62 3.84 -9.06
CA SER A 36 -6.63 2.47 -9.58
C SER A 36 -7.14 1.50 -8.53
N ILE A 37 -7.79 0.42 -8.95
CA ILE A 37 -8.29 -0.63 -8.03
C ILE A 37 -7.18 -1.14 -7.12
N GLN A 38 -5.98 -1.36 -7.67
CA GLN A 38 -4.82 -1.80 -6.92
C GLN A 38 -4.49 -0.83 -5.77
N LYS A 39 -4.23 0.43 -6.11
CA LYS A 39 -3.89 1.49 -5.16
C LYS A 39 -4.98 1.71 -4.10
N TRP A 40 -6.25 1.62 -4.50
CA TRP A 40 -7.38 1.74 -3.59
C TRP A 40 -7.45 0.58 -2.59
N VAL A 41 -7.26 -0.66 -3.06
CA VAL A 41 -7.25 -1.85 -2.21
C VAL A 41 -6.03 -1.85 -1.29
N GLU A 42 -4.85 -1.45 -1.77
CA GLU A 42 -3.65 -1.30 -0.94
C GLU A 42 -3.91 -0.32 0.21
N ALA A 43 -4.41 0.89 -0.09
CA ALA A 43 -4.74 1.89 0.93
C ALA A 43 -5.82 1.39 1.91
N LEU A 44 -6.83 0.65 1.43
CA LEU A 44 -7.86 0.05 2.28
C LEU A 44 -7.26 -0.98 3.25
N ILE A 45 -6.35 -1.83 2.76
CA ILE A 45 -5.67 -2.85 3.58
C ILE A 45 -4.76 -2.17 4.60
N GLU A 46 -3.95 -1.20 4.19
CA GLU A 46 -3.07 -0.44 5.08
C GLU A 46 -3.86 0.26 6.19
N ARG A 47 -5.01 0.87 5.86
CA ARG A 47 -5.91 1.49 6.83
C ARG A 47 -6.54 0.49 7.79
N THR A 48 -6.94 -0.67 7.29
CA THR A 48 -7.69 -1.68 8.08
C THR A 48 -6.77 -2.49 8.99
N LEU A 49 -5.60 -2.86 8.49
CA LEU A 49 -4.61 -3.65 9.22
C LEU A 49 -3.57 -2.78 9.96
N GLY A 50 -3.57 -1.47 9.72
CA GLY A 50 -2.62 -0.53 10.34
C GLY A 50 -1.17 -0.69 9.86
N VAL A 51 -0.95 -1.36 8.72
CA VAL A 51 0.41 -1.74 8.27
C VAL A 51 1.24 -0.55 7.80
N GLY A 52 0.61 0.59 7.49
CA GLY A 52 1.30 1.82 7.08
C GLY A 52 2.08 2.55 8.19
N GLN A 53 1.97 2.13 9.47
CA GLN A 53 2.68 2.78 10.58
C GLN A 53 3.99 2.11 10.98
N ALA A 54 4.31 0.93 10.44
CA ALA A 54 5.49 0.17 10.84
C ALA A 54 6.81 0.62 10.17
N ALA A 55 6.75 1.40 9.08
CA ALA A 55 7.92 1.84 8.33
C ALA A 55 8.55 3.15 8.85
N ALA A 56 7.83 3.94 9.65
CA ALA A 56 8.36 5.15 10.29
C ALA A 56 8.95 4.83 11.67
N ARG A 57 9.93 3.91 11.75
CA ARG A 57 10.83 3.89 12.89
C ARG A 57 11.82 5.05 12.71
N PRO A 58 11.84 6.06 13.60
CA PRO A 58 12.86 7.09 13.53
C PRO A 58 14.20 6.43 13.82
N GLY A 59 15.17 6.65 12.93
CA GLY A 59 16.56 6.32 13.17
C GLY A 59 17.07 7.07 14.41
N GLY A 60 16.99 6.43 15.56
CA GLY A 60 17.70 6.83 16.77
C GLY A 60 19.13 6.34 16.69
N GLY A 61 19.99 7.10 16.02
CA GLY A 61 21.41 6.83 15.96
C GLY A 61 22.03 6.87 17.35
N ASN A 62 22.46 5.72 17.87
CA ASN A 62 23.33 5.68 19.04
C ASN A 62 24.79 5.59 18.59
N LYS A 63 25.35 6.70 18.09
CA LYS A 63 26.78 6.97 18.21
C LYS A 63 27.01 7.75 19.50
N SER A 64 26.78 7.11 20.64
CA SER A 64 27.37 7.59 21.89
C SER A 64 28.78 7.04 21.98
N GLY A 65 29.70 7.77 21.37
CA GLY A 65 31.09 7.75 21.80
C GLY A 65 31.14 8.23 23.25
N ARG A 66 31.67 7.40 24.14
CA ARG A 66 32.12 7.85 25.45
C ARG A 66 33.28 6.97 25.93
N ARG A 67 34.46 7.52 25.70
CA ARG A 67 35.69 7.46 26.53
C ARG A 67 36.30 6.09 26.79
#